data_AF-A0A9W9YJI3-F1
#
_entry.id   AF-A0A9W9YJI3-F1
#
_cell.length_a   1.000
_cell.length_b   1.000
_cell.length_c   1.000
_cell.angle_alpha   90.00
_cell.angle_beta   90.00
_cell.angle_gamma   90.00
#
_symmetry.space_group_name_H-M   'P 1'
#
loop_
_entity.id
_entity.type
_entity.pdbx_description
1 polymer ?
#
loop_
_entity_poly.entity_id
_entity_poly.type
_entity_poly.pdbx_seq_one_letter_code
_entity_poly.pdbx_strand_id
1 'polypeptide(L)'
;MPLCHRSILDLIVKCSYSECPWTGELRAVEEHLDVCRKFPVQCTNKCCLKDIPREKLEVHVRDECPAIEVQCEYKNLGCEAVFPRSNAKSHSESQVKSHLNLALRGLETTQDGLETTQHQVRALVSLVQEQSQEMGRLMSKVQEQSETDREDEHD
;
A
#
# COMPACT_ATOMS: atom_id res chain seq x y z
N MET A 1 -32.64 -40.49 47.63
CA MET A 1 -33.05 -40.24 46.24
C MET A 1 -32.65 -38.81 45.88
N PRO A 2 -31.71 -38.57 44.95
CA PRO A 2 -31.37 -37.20 44.56
C PRO A 2 -32.40 -36.71 43.54
N LEU A 3 -33.07 -35.61 43.88
CA LEU A 3 -33.96 -34.87 42.99
C LEU A 3 -33.12 -34.26 41.86
N CYS A 4 -33.43 -34.61 40.62
CA CYS A 4 -32.84 -34.05 39.42
C CYS A 4 -33.29 -32.59 39.23
N HIS A 5 -32.71 -31.67 40.00
CA HIS A 5 -32.99 -30.24 39.86
C HIS A 5 -32.18 -29.68 38.69
N ARG A 6 -32.62 -29.96 37.46
CA ARG A 6 -32.04 -29.32 36.26
C ARG A 6 -32.57 -27.89 36.20
N SER A 7 -31.68 -26.91 36.34
CA SER A 7 -32.05 -25.49 36.23
C SER A 7 -32.33 -25.14 34.77
N ILE A 8 -33.22 -24.17 34.53
CA ILE A 8 -33.46 -23.62 33.18
C ILE A 8 -32.13 -23.10 32.57
N LEU A 9 -31.21 -22.64 33.42
CA LEU A 9 -29.90 -22.14 33.01
C LEU A 9 -28.93 -23.22 32.51
N ASP A 10 -29.18 -24.50 32.82
CA ASP A 10 -28.35 -25.63 32.40
C ASP A 10 -28.80 -26.22 31.05
N LEU A 11 -29.87 -25.67 30.44
CA LEU A 11 -30.30 -26.11 29.12
C LEU A 11 -29.26 -25.76 28.07
N ILE A 12 -28.91 -26.75 27.25
CA ILE A 12 -28.06 -26.55 26.08
C ILE A 12 -28.89 -25.92 24.96
N VAL A 13 -28.47 -24.74 24.53
CA VAL A 13 -29.12 -23.95 23.48
C VAL A 13 -28.12 -23.65 22.35
N LYS A 14 -28.66 -23.43 21.15
CA LYS A 14 -27.89 -22.93 20.01
C LYS A 14 -27.92 -21.41 20.02
N CYS A 15 -26.89 -20.77 19.47
CA CYS A 15 -26.90 -19.33 19.25
C CYS A 15 -28.11 -18.93 18.38
N SER A 16 -28.78 -17.84 18.74
CA SER A 16 -29.95 -17.31 18.01
C SER A 16 -29.59 -16.70 16.64
N TYR A 17 -28.32 -16.38 16.41
CA TYR A 17 -27.84 -15.80 15.15
C TYR A 17 -27.55 -16.90 14.13
N SER A 18 -28.13 -16.77 12.95
CA SER A 18 -27.99 -17.74 11.86
C SER A 18 -26.51 -17.95 11.51
N GLU A 19 -26.18 -19.21 11.18
CA GLU A 19 -24.82 -19.64 10.83
C GLU A 19 -23.78 -19.55 11.95
N CYS A 20 -24.16 -19.17 13.18
CA CYS A 20 -23.26 -19.32 14.32
C CYS A 20 -23.24 -20.79 14.76
N PRO A 21 -22.06 -21.45 14.80
CA PRO A 21 -21.97 -22.86 15.19
C PRO A 21 -22.02 -23.06 16.71
N TRP A 22 -22.03 -21.97 17.51
CA TRP A 22 -21.97 -22.06 18.96
C TRP A 22 -23.22 -22.72 19.54
N THR A 23 -22.96 -23.65 20.47
CA THR A 23 -23.96 -24.37 21.26
C THR A 23 -23.40 -24.51 22.67
N GLY A 24 -24.18 -24.17 23.69
CA GLY A 24 -23.72 -24.16 25.08
C GLY A 24 -24.87 -24.01 26.07
N GLU A 25 -24.57 -23.96 27.36
CA GLU A 25 -25.59 -23.72 28.39
C GLU A 25 -26.21 -22.32 28.23
N LEU A 26 -27.48 -22.18 28.58
CA LEU A 26 -28.21 -20.92 28.51
C LEU A 26 -27.50 -19.81 29.31
N ARG A 27 -26.89 -20.13 30.45
CA ARG A 27 -26.07 -19.18 31.25
C ARG A 27 -24.88 -18.58 30.48
N ALA A 28 -24.34 -19.29 29.49
CA ALA A 28 -23.15 -18.88 28.75
C ALA A 28 -23.49 -18.10 27.47
N VAL A 29 -24.78 -17.88 27.18
CA VAL A 29 -25.21 -17.15 25.97
C VAL A 29 -24.74 -15.71 26.00
N GLU A 30 -24.90 -15.00 27.12
CA GLU A 30 -24.52 -13.59 27.22
C GLU A 30 -23.02 -13.39 26.95
N GLU A 31 -22.16 -14.18 27.59
CA GLU A 31 -20.71 -14.18 27.34
C GLU A 31 -20.36 -14.53 25.89
N HIS A 32 -21.13 -15.43 25.27
CA HIS A 32 -20.95 -15.77 23.86
C HIS A 32 -21.28 -14.58 22.94
N LEU A 33 -22.32 -13.80 23.21
CA LEU A 33 -22.73 -12.67 22.34
C LEU A 33 -21.62 -11.60 22.22
N ASP A 34 -20.81 -11.43 23.26
CA ASP A 34 -19.67 -10.51 23.26
C ASP A 34 -18.59 -10.87 22.23
N VAL A 35 -18.45 -12.17 21.90
CA VAL A 35 -17.45 -12.68 20.96
C VAL A 35 -18.06 -13.30 19.69
N CYS A 36 -19.38 -13.37 19.60
CA CYS A 36 -20.08 -13.99 18.50
C CYS A 36 -19.80 -13.23 17.19
N ARG A 37 -19.25 -13.95 16.22
CA ARG A 37 -18.90 -13.42 14.88
C ARG A 37 -20.11 -12.98 14.05
N LYS A 38 -21.25 -13.62 14.29
CA LYS A 38 -22.54 -13.34 13.62
C LYS A 38 -23.37 -12.28 14.32
N PHE A 39 -22.94 -11.85 15.52
CA PHE A 39 -23.63 -10.81 16.28
C PHE A 39 -23.59 -9.47 15.51
N PRO A 40 -24.74 -8.79 15.35
CA PRO A 40 -24.80 -7.48 14.71
C PRO A 40 -24.15 -6.44 15.61
N VAL A 41 -23.24 -5.66 15.02
CA VAL A 41 -22.55 -4.55 15.66
C VAL A 41 -22.73 -3.27 14.85
N GLN A 42 -22.66 -2.15 15.54
CA GLN A 42 -22.66 -0.84 14.90
C GLN A 42 -21.29 -0.51 14.30
N CYS A 43 -21.28 0.22 13.18
CA CYS A 43 -20.05 0.76 12.62
C CYS A 43 -19.31 1.68 13.61
N THR A 44 -18.00 1.47 13.77
CA THR A 44 -17.13 2.27 14.63
C THR A 44 -16.98 3.72 14.16
N ASN A 45 -17.04 3.95 12.85
CA ASN A 45 -17.06 5.28 12.23
C ASN A 45 -18.42 5.97 12.33
N LYS A 46 -19.38 5.38 13.05
CA LYS A 46 -20.72 5.92 13.29
C LYS A 46 -21.47 6.28 12.00
N CYS A 47 -21.26 5.51 10.94
CA CYS A 47 -22.15 5.57 9.78
C CYS A 47 -23.56 5.10 10.16
N CYS A 48 -24.54 5.30 9.29
CA CYS A 48 -25.94 4.94 9.57
C CYS A 48 -26.20 3.43 9.70
N LEU A 49 -25.23 2.58 9.37
CA LEU A 49 -25.37 1.12 9.37
C LEU A 49 -25.12 0.53 10.77
N LYS A 50 -26.12 -0.17 11.31
CA LYS A 50 -26.12 -0.68 12.70
C LYS A 50 -26.16 -2.21 12.83
N ASP A 51 -26.46 -2.92 11.75
CA ASP A 51 -26.63 -4.38 11.73
C ASP A 51 -25.51 -5.08 10.94
N ILE A 52 -24.26 -4.73 11.23
CA ILE A 52 -23.11 -5.33 10.56
C ILE A 52 -22.70 -6.58 11.33
N PRO A 53 -22.64 -7.78 10.72
CA PRO A 53 -22.07 -8.95 11.39
C PRO A 53 -20.65 -8.63 11.86
N ARG A 54 -20.31 -8.93 13.12
CA ARG A 54 -18.99 -8.63 13.70
C ARG A 54 -17.82 -9.04 12.80
N GLU A 55 -17.90 -10.21 12.16
CA GLU A 55 -16.89 -10.70 11.21
C GLU A 55 -16.73 -9.86 9.94
N LYS A 56 -17.76 -9.11 9.54
CA LYS A 56 -17.77 -8.24 8.36
C LYS A 56 -17.43 -6.79 8.68
N LEU A 57 -17.31 -6.42 9.97
CA LEU A 57 -17.09 -5.03 10.38
C LEU A 57 -15.81 -4.44 9.80
N GLU A 58 -14.72 -5.21 9.78
CA GLU A 58 -13.44 -4.74 9.22
C GLU A 58 -13.53 -4.47 7.72
N VAL A 59 -14.17 -5.38 6.98
CA VAL A 59 -14.40 -5.23 5.53
C VAL A 59 -15.29 -4.02 5.27
N HIS A 60 -16.39 -3.88 6.03
CA HIS A 60 -17.25 -2.71 5.94
C HIS A 60 -16.45 -1.41 6.13
N VAL A 61 -15.72 -1.29 7.24
CA VAL A 61 -14.94 -0.09 7.56
C VAL A 61 -13.94 0.23 6.44
N ARG A 62 -13.19 -0.77 5.99
CA ARG A 62 -12.14 -0.59 4.99
C ARG A 62 -12.68 -0.32 3.59
N ASP A 63 -13.71 -1.03 3.13
CA ASP A 63 -14.05 -1.12 1.70
C ASP A 63 -15.42 -0.51 1.35
N GLU A 64 -16.31 -0.33 2.34
CA GLU A 64 -17.70 0.09 2.07
C GLU A 64 -18.14 1.33 2.83
N CYS A 65 -17.54 1.62 3.99
CA CYS A 65 -18.03 2.62 4.92
C CYS A 65 -18.00 4.03 4.28
N PRO A 66 -19.15 4.71 4.14
CA PRO A 66 -19.19 6.04 3.55
C PRO A 66 -18.55 7.11 4.45
N ALA A 67 -18.53 6.85 5.76
CA ALA A 67 -18.02 7.78 6.77
C ALA A 67 -16.52 7.59 7.07
N ILE A 68 -15.85 6.59 6.48
CA ILE A 68 -14.41 6.44 6.69
C ILE A 68 -13.69 7.60 6.01
N GLU A 69 -12.71 8.18 6.69
CA GLU A 69 -11.84 9.19 6.10
C GLU A 69 -10.87 8.55 5.11
N VAL A 70 -10.79 9.12 3.91
CA VAL A 70 -9.90 8.70 2.84
C VAL A 70 -9.09 9.91 2.36
N GLN A 71 -7.86 9.64 1.93
CA GLN A 71 -7.02 10.64 1.26
C GLN A 71 -7.40 10.74 -0.22
N CYS A 72 -7.23 11.92 -0.81
CA CYS A 72 -7.38 12.12 -2.24
C CYS A 72 -6.42 11.22 -3.05
N GLU A 73 -6.87 10.73 -4.20
CA GLU A 73 -6.05 9.94 -5.13
C GLU A 73 -4.84 10.72 -5.65
N TYR A 74 -4.93 12.05 -5.70
CA TYR A 74 -3.85 12.96 -6.10
C TYR A 74 -2.85 13.26 -4.97
N LYS A 75 -2.87 12.52 -3.85
CA LYS A 75 -1.95 12.75 -2.72
C LYS A 75 -0.47 12.73 -3.10
N ASN A 76 -0.07 11.82 -3.98
CA ASN A 76 1.32 11.68 -4.41
C ASN A 76 1.76 12.81 -5.35
N LEU A 77 0.80 13.59 -5.87
CA LEU A 77 1.05 14.78 -6.67
C LEU A 77 0.92 16.07 -5.84
N GLY A 78 0.58 15.97 -4.55
CA GLY A 78 0.53 17.09 -3.61
C GLY A 78 -0.87 17.51 -3.13
N CYS A 79 -1.92 16.73 -3.39
CA CYS A 79 -3.24 17.02 -2.81
C CYS A 79 -3.37 16.42 -1.39
N GLU A 80 -3.35 17.25 -0.37
CA GLU A 80 -3.37 16.83 1.05
C GLU A 80 -4.79 16.62 1.61
N ALA A 81 -5.82 16.67 0.77
CA ALA A 81 -7.20 16.58 1.21
C ALA A 81 -7.52 15.20 1.81
N VAL A 82 -8.15 15.23 3.00
CA VAL A 82 -8.72 14.09 3.72
C VAL A 82 -10.20 14.38 3.94
N PHE A 83 -11.06 13.43 3.61
CA PHE A 83 -12.51 13.60 3.68
C PHE A 83 -13.23 12.26 3.83
N PRO A 84 -14.50 12.24 4.27
CA PRO A 84 -15.31 11.03 4.25
C PRO A 84 -15.42 10.46 2.84
N ARG A 85 -15.38 9.14 2.69
CA ARG A 85 -15.53 8.47 1.38
C ARG A 85 -16.75 8.94 0.60
N SER A 86 -17.86 9.24 1.27
CA SER A 86 -19.06 9.82 0.65
C SER A 86 -18.80 11.10 -0.13
N ASN A 87 -17.78 11.86 0.24
CA ASN A 87 -17.44 13.15 -0.35
C ASN A 87 -16.37 13.04 -1.45
N ALA A 88 -15.81 11.85 -1.69
CA ALA A 88 -14.73 11.65 -2.66
C ALA A 88 -15.10 12.12 -4.07
N LYS A 89 -16.31 11.79 -4.52
CA LYS A 89 -16.81 12.22 -5.83
C LYS A 89 -16.94 13.74 -5.94
N SER A 90 -17.57 14.38 -4.96
CA SER A 90 -17.75 15.84 -4.93
C SER A 90 -16.41 16.59 -4.87
N HIS A 91 -15.46 16.09 -4.07
CA HIS A 91 -14.10 16.61 -4.05
C HIS A 91 -13.44 16.48 -5.43
N SER A 92 -13.47 15.29 -6.04
CA SER A 92 -12.89 15.06 -7.36
C SER A 92 -13.46 16.01 -8.41
N GLU A 93 -14.78 16.20 -8.44
CA GLU A 93 -15.48 17.08 -9.40
C GLU A 93 -15.18 18.57 -9.17
N SER A 94 -15.14 19.02 -7.92
CA SER A 94 -14.87 20.43 -7.59
C SER A 94 -13.40 20.81 -7.73
N GLN A 95 -12.48 19.85 -7.61
CA GLN A 95 -11.03 20.10 -7.61
C GLN A 95 -10.32 19.73 -8.91
N VAL A 96 -11.04 19.37 -9.98
CA VAL A 96 -10.46 18.96 -11.28
C VAL A 96 -9.37 19.91 -11.76
N LYS A 97 -9.60 21.23 -11.68
CA LYS A 97 -8.61 22.24 -12.10
C LYS A 97 -7.33 22.19 -11.26
N SER A 98 -7.46 22.03 -9.94
CA SER A 98 -6.32 21.89 -9.04
C SER A 98 -5.53 20.62 -9.34
N HIS A 99 -6.25 19.50 -9.47
CA HIS A 99 -5.67 18.20 -9.80
C HIS A 99 -4.95 18.20 -11.16
N LEU A 100 -5.52 18.86 -12.18
CA LEU A 100 -4.88 19.03 -13.48
C LEU A 100 -3.59 19.85 -13.38
N ASN A 101 -3.59 20.95 -12.63
CA ASN A 101 -2.38 21.74 -12.42
C ASN A 101 -1.28 20.95 -11.70
N LEU A 102 -1.63 20.15 -10.67
CA LEU A 102 -0.67 19.26 -10.01
C LEU A 102 -0.10 18.22 -10.99
N ALA A 103 -0.96 17.63 -11.82
CA ALA A 103 -0.53 16.68 -12.85
C ALA A 103 0.41 17.32 -13.89
N LEU A 104 0.08 18.51 -14.38
CA LEU A 104 0.92 19.25 -15.34
C LEU A 104 2.29 19.60 -14.76
N ARG A 105 2.35 20.09 -13.51
CA ARG A 105 3.61 20.34 -12.81
C ARG A 105 4.44 19.08 -12.61
N GLY A 106 3.78 17.97 -12.29
CA GLY A 106 4.43 16.66 -12.22
C GLY A 106 5.06 16.26 -13.56
N LEU A 107 4.33 16.44 -14.66
CA LEU A 107 4.81 16.15 -16.01
C LEU A 107 6.01 17.04 -16.39
N GLU A 108 5.94 18.34 -16.15
CA GLU A 108 7.05 19.29 -16.38
C GLU A 108 8.30 18.86 -15.60
N THR A 109 8.14 18.54 -14.32
CA THR A 109 9.26 18.05 -13.49
C THR A 109 9.86 16.76 -14.03
N THR A 110 9.04 15.83 -14.53
CA THR A 110 9.55 14.60 -15.15
C THR A 110 10.25 14.85 -16.49
N GLN A 111 9.79 15.83 -17.26
CA GLN A 111 10.42 16.22 -18.51
C GLN A 111 11.80 16.83 -18.26
N ASP A 112 11.90 17.78 -17.33
CA ASP A 112 13.17 18.39 -16.92
C ASP A 112 14.16 17.35 -16.41
N GLY A 113 13.66 16.39 -15.61
CA GLY A 113 14.45 15.26 -15.12
C GLY A 113 14.94 14.35 -16.26
N LEU A 114 14.12 14.11 -17.28
CA LEU A 114 14.50 13.34 -18.46
C LEU A 114 15.56 14.05 -19.29
N GLU A 115 15.40 15.34 -19.54
CA GLU A 115 16.40 16.16 -20.26
C GLU A 115 17.73 16.16 -19.51
N THR A 116 17.68 16.37 -18.19
CA THR A 116 18.87 16.31 -17.32
C THR A 116 19.55 14.94 -17.40
N THR A 117 18.77 13.86 -17.32
CA THR A 117 19.29 12.49 -17.42
C THR A 117 19.90 12.23 -18.80
N GLN A 118 19.28 12.69 -19.88
CA GLN A 118 19.82 12.57 -21.23
C GLN A 118 21.16 13.31 -21.37
N HIS A 119 21.27 14.51 -20.80
CA HIS A 119 22.51 15.26 -20.78
C HIS A 119 23.61 14.53 -19.99
N GLN A 120 23.28 14.00 -18.81
CA GLN A 120 24.20 13.22 -17.99
C GLN A 120 24.68 11.95 -18.72
N VAL A 121 23.77 11.20 -19.36
CA VAL A 121 24.12 10.02 -20.15
C VAL A 121 25.05 10.39 -21.31
N ARG A 122 24.76 11.47 -22.05
CA ARG A 122 25.61 11.92 -23.15
C ARG A 122 27.03 12.31 -22.67
N ALA A 123 27.12 13.01 -21.54
CA ALA A 123 28.39 13.38 -20.94
C ALA A 123 29.19 12.15 -20.48
N LEU A 124 28.54 11.20 -19.81
CA LEU A 124 29.17 9.93 -19.39
C LEU A 124 29.66 9.11 -20.58
N VAL A 125 28.89 9.04 -21.67
CA VAL A 125 29.31 8.34 -22.90
C VAL A 125 30.58 8.98 -23.49
N SER A 126 30.65 10.32 -23.54
CA SER A 126 31.86 11.02 -24.02
C SER A 126 33.08 10.69 -23.16
N LEU A 127 32.91 10.72 -21.83
CA LEU A 127 34.00 10.42 -20.90
C LEU A 127 34.49 8.97 -21.03
N VAL A 128 33.57 8.01 -21.16
CA VAL A 128 33.93 6.60 -21.37
C VAL A 128 34.67 6.42 -22.70
N GLN A 129 34.26 7.12 -23.76
CA GLN A 129 34.97 7.09 -25.04
C GLN A 129 36.39 7.65 -24.93
N GLU A 130 36.57 8.78 -24.24
CA GLU A 130 37.89 9.38 -23.98
C GLU A 130 38.80 8.44 -23.19
N GLN A 131 38.29 7.88 -22.09
CA GLN A 131 39.03 6.91 -21.27
C GLN A 131 39.39 5.65 -22.06
N SER A 132 38.48 5.16 -22.92
CA SER A 132 38.77 4.01 -23.78
C SER A 132 39.87 4.31 -24.79
N GLN A 133 39.91 5.52 -25.37
CA GLN A 133 40.98 5.92 -26.29
C GLN A 133 42.31 6.06 -25.56
N GLU A 134 42.32 6.67 -24.38
CA GLU A 134 43.53 6.82 -23.57
C GLU A 134 44.08 5.47 -23.13
N MET A 135 43.21 4.58 -22.66
CA MET A 135 43.56 3.18 -22.36
C MET A 135 44.19 2.50 -23.56
N GLY A 136 43.62 2.66 -24.76
CA GLY A 136 44.19 2.12 -26.00
C GLY A 136 45.59 2.66 -26.30
N ARG A 137 45.83 3.97 -26.12
CA ARG A 137 47.16 4.58 -26.32
C ARG A 137 48.19 4.07 -25.31
N LEU A 138 47.81 3.94 -24.04
CA LEU A 138 48.68 3.41 -22.99
C LEU A 138 49.04 1.94 -23.25
N MET A 139 48.07 1.14 -23.67
CA MET A 139 48.28 -0.27 -24.06
C MET A 139 49.31 -0.40 -25.18
N SER A 140 49.24 0.43 -26.24
CA SER A 140 50.23 0.42 -27.31
C SER A 140 51.63 0.74 -26.81
N LYS A 141 51.78 1.75 -25.94
CA LYS A 141 53.08 2.11 -25.35
C LYS A 141 53.67 0.98 -24.51
N VAL A 142 52.85 0.31 -23.69
CA VAL A 142 53.30 -0.83 -22.87
C VAL A 142 53.79 -1.96 -23.76
N GLN A 143 53.11 -2.22 -24.89
CA GLN A 143 53.52 -3.26 -25.82
C GLN A 143 54.85 -2.93 -26.50
N GLU A 144 55.01 -1.72 -27.05
CA GLU A 144 56.25 -1.25 -27.67
C GLU A 144 57.43 -1.34 -26.69
N GLN A 145 57.23 -0.90 -25.44
CA GLN A 145 58.26 -0.93 -24.40
C GLN A 145 58.67 -2.36 -24.02
N SER A 146 57.72 -3.29 -23.99
CA SER A 146 58.02 -4.72 -23.73
C SER A 146 58.73 -5.44 -24.88
N GLU A 147 58.64 -4.91 -26.10
CA GLU A 147 59.37 -5.41 -27.27
C GLU A 147 60.82 -4.90 -27.25
N THR A 148 61.02 -3.62 -26.89
CA THR A 148 62.37 -3.03 -26.72
C THR A 148 63.14 -3.67 -25.57
N ASP A 149 62.50 -3.88 -24.42
CA ASP A 149 63.13 -4.51 -23.25
C ASP A 149 63.58 -5.97 -23.54
N ARG A 150 62.96 -6.67 -24.51
CA ARG A 150 63.36 -8.03 -24.92
C ARG A 150 64.53 -8.05 -25.90
N GLU A 151 64.71 -7.01 -26.69
CA GLU A 151 65.84 -6.88 -27.62
C GLU A 151 67.13 -6.55 -26.84
N ASP A 152 67.02 -5.74 -25.78
CA ASP A 152 68.15 -5.35 -24.92
C ASP A 152 68.65 -6.48 -23.98
N GLU A 153 67.86 -7.52 -23.72
CA GLU A 153 68.28 -8.71 -22.94
C GLU A 153 69.02 -9.78 -23.78
N HIS A 154 69.09 -9.63 -25.10
CA HIS A 154 69.68 -10.63 -26.01
C HIS A 154 71.04 -10.24 -26.64
N ASP A 155 71.56 -9.06 -26.33
CA ASP A 155 72.93 -8.58 -26.62
C ASP A 155 73.82 -8.62 -25.37
#